data_AF-A0A520Q7I2-F1
#
_entry.id   AF-A0A520Q7I2-F1
#
_cell.length_a   1.000
_cell.length_b   1.000
_cell.length_c   1.000
_cell.angle_alpha   90.00
_cell.angle_beta   90.00
_cell.angle_gamma   90.00
#
_symmetry.space_group_name_H-M   'P 1'
#
loop_
_entity.id
_entity.type
_entity.pdbx_description
1 polymer ?
#
loop_
_entity_poly.entity_id
_entity_poly.type
_entity_poly.pdbx_seq_one_letter_code
_entity_poly.pdbx_strand_id
1 'polypeptide(L)'
;MTKSASVLLLFFTVGGLLSSPTWGQGLSGRIQEVRDRLERDRYAGSAEHLGRLLYTDCEVRMEEAPIADAVAWLAGATGVPLRILDDNKGQSGIDLSVEITLDVRGMPALTVLEIMMEQYEDDTGEACDWQLRTGRVEVSTKDRLARKSAQRLKRYPIQDLITNVPNFDNGPRLDLGTALGQGSQQGGGNGSQSLFQGGSEDPDLPSAAEKAEQIIELIVELVEAEGWARNGGSWASIRYHEGNLLIKAPDFVHRRVGGYPFRPARTAGPASIKKSDGQGPRGARYTEGRTEIPGSGTWEAKLPQRNPANIKPPSSSVPPKPSGD
;
A
#
# COMPACT_ATOMS: atom_id res chain seq x y z
N MET A 1 -51.40 63.20 -33.30
CA MET A 1 -51.50 63.65 -31.88
C MET A 1 -51.22 62.40 -31.05
N THR A 2 -50.25 62.29 -30.14
CA THR A 2 -49.28 63.21 -29.54
C THR A 2 -48.18 62.30 -28.96
N LYS A 3 -46.92 62.68 -29.17
CA LYS A 3 -45.74 62.01 -28.58
C LYS A 3 -45.73 62.24 -27.07
N SER A 4 -45.35 61.23 -26.28
CA SER A 4 -44.87 61.44 -24.91
C SER A 4 -43.49 60.81 -24.76
N ALA A 5 -42.52 61.67 -24.53
CA ALA A 5 -41.14 61.31 -24.24
C ALA A 5 -41.02 60.83 -22.79
N SER A 6 -40.18 59.84 -22.54
CA SER A 6 -39.71 59.52 -21.20
C SER A 6 -38.23 59.24 -21.26
N VAL A 7 -37.48 60.21 -20.71
CA VAL A 7 -36.05 60.17 -20.42
C VAL A 7 -35.88 59.23 -19.22
N LEU A 8 -35.04 58.21 -19.34
CA LEU A 8 -34.60 57.41 -18.20
C LEU A 8 -33.07 57.50 -18.09
N LEU A 9 -32.62 58.04 -16.97
CA LEU A 9 -31.23 58.19 -16.56
C LEU A 9 -30.50 56.84 -16.51
N LEU A 10 -29.32 56.80 -17.10
CA LEU A 10 -28.39 55.67 -17.08
C LEU A 10 -27.46 55.81 -15.86
N PHE A 11 -27.75 55.08 -14.79
CA PHE A 11 -26.81 54.93 -13.66
C PHE A 11 -25.77 53.87 -14.03
N PHE A 12 -24.52 54.31 -14.23
CA PHE A 12 -23.35 53.42 -14.30
C PHE A 12 -23.09 52.83 -12.90
N THR A 13 -23.54 51.61 -12.65
CA THR A 13 -23.03 50.80 -11.54
C THR A 13 -21.63 50.31 -11.91
N VAL A 14 -20.64 50.83 -11.18
CA VAL A 14 -19.25 50.33 -11.19
C VAL A 14 -19.27 48.87 -10.77
N GLY A 15 -19.02 47.98 -11.73
CA GLY A 15 -18.78 46.58 -11.47
C GLY A 15 -17.49 46.43 -10.68
N GLY A 16 -17.60 46.10 -9.40
CA GLY A 16 -16.48 45.57 -8.63
C GLY A 16 -16.02 44.28 -9.29
N LEU A 17 -14.87 44.35 -9.97
CA LEU A 17 -14.11 43.17 -10.36
C LEU A 17 -13.76 42.43 -9.07
N LEU A 18 -14.51 41.37 -8.77
CA LEU A 18 -14.00 40.31 -7.92
C LEU A 18 -12.83 39.71 -8.70
N SER A 19 -11.64 40.17 -8.34
CA SER A 19 -10.38 39.54 -8.70
C SER A 19 -10.42 38.13 -8.12
N SER A 20 -10.86 37.17 -8.94
CA SER A 20 -10.54 35.77 -8.73
C SER A 20 -9.04 35.71 -8.46
N PRO A 21 -8.60 35.11 -7.35
CA PRO A 21 -7.17 35.00 -7.12
C PRO A 21 -6.62 34.09 -8.22
N THR A 22 -5.92 34.67 -9.19
CA THR A 22 -5.06 33.97 -10.12
C THR A 22 -3.84 33.51 -9.33
N TRP A 23 -4.03 32.47 -8.52
CA TRP A 23 -2.94 31.75 -7.88
C TRP A 23 -1.98 31.28 -8.97
N GLY A 24 -0.73 31.73 -8.88
CA GLY A 24 0.32 31.45 -9.86
C GLY A 24 0.47 29.96 -10.15
N GLN A 25 -0.03 29.53 -11.31
CA GLN A 25 0.15 28.19 -11.86
C GLN A 25 1.55 28.09 -12.49
N GLY A 26 2.59 28.14 -11.66
CA GLY A 26 3.95 27.85 -12.11
C GLY A 26 4.06 26.41 -12.64
N LEU A 27 4.97 26.19 -13.60
CA LEU A 27 5.27 24.85 -14.15
C LEU A 27 5.53 23.83 -13.03
N SER A 28 6.23 24.24 -11.98
CA SER A 28 6.53 23.41 -10.80
C SER A 28 5.26 22.95 -10.08
N GLY A 29 4.27 23.81 -9.90
CA GLY A 29 3.00 23.46 -9.26
C GLY A 29 2.18 22.47 -10.10
N ARG A 30 2.16 22.66 -11.42
CA ARG A 30 1.51 21.74 -12.37
C ARG A 30 2.21 20.38 -12.42
N ILE A 31 3.55 20.37 -12.39
CA ILE A 31 4.35 19.13 -12.32
C ILE A 31 4.04 18.37 -11.02
N GLN A 32 3.95 19.08 -9.90
CA GLN A 32 3.61 18.49 -8.61
C GLN A 32 2.20 17.88 -8.64
N GLU A 33 1.20 18.62 -9.11
CA GLU A 33 -0.19 18.14 -9.20
C GLU A 33 -0.32 16.91 -10.12
N VAL A 34 0.35 16.93 -11.29
CA VAL A 34 0.37 15.78 -12.20
C VAL A 34 1.03 14.58 -11.54
N ARG A 35 2.13 14.77 -10.81
CA ARG A 35 2.79 13.70 -10.05
C ARG A 35 1.84 13.11 -9.01
N ASP A 36 1.21 13.95 -8.20
CA ASP A 36 0.31 13.52 -7.13
C ASP A 36 -0.95 12.84 -7.67
N ARG A 37 -1.47 13.28 -8.82
CA ARG A 37 -2.56 12.59 -9.53
C ARG A 37 -2.10 11.23 -10.02
N LEU A 38 -0.94 11.14 -10.68
CA LEU A 38 -0.41 9.87 -11.19
C LEU A 38 -0.08 8.88 -10.06
N GLU A 39 0.37 9.36 -8.90
CA GLU A 39 0.60 8.50 -7.72
C GLU A 39 -0.71 8.00 -7.11
N ARG A 40 -1.72 8.87 -6.98
CA ARG A 40 -3.06 8.47 -6.53
C ARG A 40 -3.71 7.48 -7.47
N ASP A 41 -3.67 7.73 -8.79
CA ASP A 41 -4.24 6.83 -9.79
C ASP A 41 -3.51 5.47 -9.82
N ARG A 42 -2.19 5.47 -9.57
CA ARG A 42 -1.38 4.23 -9.54
C ARG A 42 -1.77 3.29 -8.42
N TYR A 43 -2.07 3.85 -7.24
CA TYR A 43 -2.51 3.10 -6.06
C TYR A 43 -4.02 3.19 -5.81
N ALA A 44 -4.78 3.70 -6.78
CA ALA A 44 -6.22 3.80 -6.66
C ALA A 44 -6.80 2.42 -6.41
N GLY A 45 -7.53 2.26 -5.30
CA GLY A 45 -8.06 0.97 -4.88
C GLY A 45 -7.02 -0.01 -4.32
N SER A 46 -5.70 0.27 -4.35
CA SER A 46 -4.69 -0.66 -3.83
C SER A 46 -4.82 -0.92 -2.34
N ALA A 47 -5.13 0.11 -1.54
CA ALA A 47 -5.41 -0.06 -0.12
C ALA A 47 -6.64 -0.93 0.13
N GLU A 48 -7.68 -0.77 -0.69
CA GLU A 48 -8.90 -1.57 -0.61
C GLU A 48 -8.68 -3.01 -1.03
N HIS A 49 -8.00 -3.25 -2.16
CA HIS A 49 -7.71 -4.60 -2.66
C HIS A 49 -6.81 -5.36 -1.69
N LEU A 50 -5.73 -4.73 -1.20
CA LEU A 50 -4.87 -5.33 -0.20
C LEU A 50 -5.62 -5.60 1.10
N GLY A 51 -6.51 -4.68 1.50
CA GLY A 51 -7.38 -4.85 2.65
C GLY A 51 -8.31 -6.06 2.53
N ARG A 52 -8.97 -6.21 1.37
CA ARG A 52 -9.82 -7.37 1.08
C ARG A 52 -9.03 -8.68 1.09
N LEU A 53 -7.82 -8.70 0.54
CA LEU A 53 -6.96 -9.90 0.61
C LEU A 53 -6.51 -10.23 2.05
N LEU A 54 -6.19 -9.22 2.86
CA LEU A 54 -5.71 -9.42 4.24
C LEU A 54 -6.81 -9.75 5.26
N TYR A 55 -8.04 -9.27 5.04
CA TYR A 55 -9.11 -9.32 6.03
C TYR A 55 -10.29 -10.21 5.61
N THR A 56 -10.22 -10.86 4.45
CA THR A 56 -11.20 -11.88 4.05
C THR A 56 -10.59 -13.24 4.32
N ASP A 57 -11.14 -13.95 5.30
CA ASP A 57 -10.79 -15.35 5.53
C ASP A 57 -11.50 -16.22 4.50
N CYS A 58 -10.79 -17.22 4.00
CA CYS A 58 -11.27 -18.13 2.97
C CYS A 58 -11.26 -19.57 3.48
N GLU A 59 -12.25 -20.32 2.97
CA GLU A 59 -12.38 -21.75 3.19
C GLU A 59 -12.66 -22.41 1.85
N VAL A 60 -11.76 -23.27 1.40
CA VAL A 60 -11.95 -24.03 0.16
C VAL A 60 -11.18 -25.34 0.23
N ARG A 61 -11.79 -26.36 -0.38
CA ARG A 61 -11.12 -27.60 -0.73
C ARG A 61 -11.17 -27.78 -2.24
N MET A 62 -10.01 -27.85 -2.87
CA MET A 62 -9.81 -28.08 -4.30
C MET A 62 -8.77 -29.20 -4.43
N GLU A 63 -9.07 -30.20 -5.26
CA GLU A 63 -8.15 -31.30 -5.55
C GLU A 63 -7.89 -31.27 -7.05
N GLU A 64 -6.61 -31.19 -7.43
CA GLU A 64 -6.15 -31.19 -8.83
C GLU A 64 -6.92 -30.20 -9.73
N ALA A 65 -7.18 -28.99 -9.21
CA ALA A 65 -7.95 -27.98 -9.92
C ALA A 65 -7.03 -27.05 -10.70
N PRO A 66 -7.39 -26.60 -11.92
CA PRO A 66 -6.59 -25.64 -12.66
C PRO A 66 -6.37 -24.34 -11.87
N ILE A 67 -5.15 -23.81 -11.90
CA ILE A 67 -4.79 -22.56 -11.22
C ILE A 67 -5.68 -21.39 -11.66
N ALA A 68 -6.12 -21.39 -12.93
CA ALA A 68 -7.05 -20.40 -13.45
C ALA A 68 -8.38 -20.37 -12.67
N ASP A 69 -8.93 -21.54 -12.35
CA ASP A 69 -10.18 -21.67 -11.62
C ASP A 69 -10.00 -21.29 -10.14
N ALA A 70 -8.86 -21.66 -9.55
CA ALA A 70 -8.55 -21.32 -8.18
C ALA A 70 -8.38 -19.80 -7.96
N VAL A 71 -7.69 -19.11 -8.87
CA VAL A 71 -7.57 -17.64 -8.85
C VAL A 71 -8.91 -16.97 -9.15
N ALA A 72 -9.71 -17.51 -10.08
CA ALA A 72 -11.04 -16.99 -10.38
C ALA A 72 -11.98 -17.12 -9.16
N TRP A 73 -11.91 -18.24 -8.45
CA TRP A 73 -12.62 -18.43 -7.18
C TRP A 73 -12.18 -17.40 -6.14
N LEU A 74 -10.87 -17.18 -5.96
CA LEU A 74 -10.36 -16.20 -4.99
C LEU A 74 -10.80 -14.77 -5.34
N ALA A 75 -10.84 -14.44 -6.63
CA ALA A 75 -11.37 -13.16 -7.12
C ALA A 75 -12.85 -13.00 -6.78
N GLY A 76 -13.64 -14.07 -6.95
CA GLY A 76 -15.06 -14.10 -6.57
C GLY A 76 -15.29 -13.97 -5.07
N ALA A 77 -14.48 -14.66 -4.25
CA ALA A 77 -14.58 -14.66 -2.79
C ALA A 77 -14.24 -13.28 -2.20
N THR A 78 -13.23 -12.60 -2.76
CA THR A 78 -12.74 -11.32 -2.24
C THR A 78 -13.31 -10.10 -2.95
N GLY A 79 -13.86 -10.27 -4.15
CA GLY A 79 -14.24 -9.19 -5.06
C GLY A 79 -13.05 -8.34 -5.53
N VAL A 80 -11.82 -8.84 -5.39
CA VAL A 80 -10.61 -8.15 -5.86
C VAL A 80 -10.40 -8.47 -7.34
N PRO A 81 -10.09 -7.47 -8.19
CA PRO A 81 -9.74 -7.72 -9.58
C PRO A 81 -8.35 -8.36 -9.67
N LEU A 82 -8.32 -9.70 -9.56
CA LEU A 82 -7.15 -10.53 -9.82
C LEU A 82 -6.99 -10.75 -11.32
N ARG A 83 -5.77 -10.59 -11.83
CA ARG A 83 -5.41 -10.82 -13.23
C ARG A 83 -4.20 -11.74 -13.30
N ILE A 84 -4.39 -12.93 -13.84
CA ILE A 84 -3.28 -13.79 -14.25
C ILE A 84 -2.68 -13.23 -15.54
N LEU A 85 -1.36 -13.21 -15.62
CA LEU A 85 -0.64 -12.96 -16.86
C LEU A 85 -0.17 -14.31 -17.38
N ASP A 86 -0.87 -14.78 -18.39
CA ASP A 86 -0.66 -16.07 -19.04
C ASP A 86 0.64 -16.08 -19.86
N ASP A 87 1.23 -17.26 -20.01
CA ASP A 87 2.21 -17.51 -21.07
C ASP A 87 1.48 -17.47 -22.41
N ASN A 88 1.63 -16.34 -23.10
CA ASN A 88 0.97 -16.13 -24.37
C ASN A 88 1.76 -15.15 -25.22
N LYS A 89 1.73 -15.36 -26.53
CA LYS A 89 2.37 -14.49 -27.54
C LYS A 89 3.89 -14.38 -27.35
N GLY A 90 4.54 -15.48 -26.96
CA GLY A 90 6.00 -15.53 -26.77
C GLY A 90 6.48 -14.72 -25.57
N GLN A 91 5.66 -14.63 -24.51
CA GLN A 91 5.99 -13.93 -23.29
C GLN A 91 5.77 -14.90 -22.12
N SER A 92 6.85 -15.27 -21.42
CA SER A 92 6.80 -16.09 -20.21
C SER A 92 5.68 -15.60 -19.26
N GLY A 93 4.97 -16.54 -18.66
CA GLY A 93 3.83 -16.30 -17.78
C GLY A 93 3.36 -17.60 -17.15
N ILE A 94 2.22 -17.54 -16.47
CA ILE A 94 1.63 -18.73 -15.83
C ILE A 94 0.92 -19.60 -16.89
N ASP A 95 1.23 -20.89 -16.92
CA ASP A 95 0.36 -21.87 -17.58
C ASP A 95 -0.93 -22.05 -16.75
N LEU A 96 -2.06 -21.72 -17.38
CA LEU A 96 -3.39 -21.72 -16.77
C LEU A 96 -3.92 -23.11 -16.45
N SER A 97 -3.34 -24.15 -17.06
CA SER A 97 -3.74 -25.54 -16.90
C SER A 97 -3.06 -26.26 -15.74
N VAL A 98 -2.06 -25.62 -15.10
CA VAL A 98 -1.36 -26.18 -13.95
C VAL A 98 -2.35 -26.50 -12.85
N GLU A 99 -2.37 -27.77 -12.43
CA GLU A 99 -3.25 -28.27 -11.40
C GLU A 99 -2.66 -27.98 -10.02
N ILE A 100 -3.49 -27.45 -9.13
CA ILE A 100 -3.12 -27.16 -7.74
C ILE A 100 -4.09 -27.83 -6.79
N THR A 101 -3.63 -28.08 -5.57
CA THR A 101 -4.45 -28.66 -4.49
C THR A 101 -4.47 -27.70 -3.30
N LEU A 102 -5.66 -27.41 -2.80
CA LEU A 102 -5.88 -26.50 -1.67
C LEU A 102 -6.80 -27.17 -0.66
N ASP A 103 -6.41 -27.24 0.61
CA ASP A 103 -7.30 -27.47 1.75
C ASP A 103 -7.01 -26.37 2.78
N VAL A 104 -7.75 -25.27 2.66
CA VAL A 104 -7.56 -24.07 3.47
C VAL A 104 -8.82 -23.83 4.30
N ARG A 105 -8.63 -23.48 5.58
CA ARG A 105 -9.73 -23.21 6.52
C ARG A 105 -9.38 -22.01 7.39
N GLY A 106 -10.18 -20.95 7.30
CA GLY A 106 -9.99 -19.73 8.08
C GLY A 106 -8.66 -19.02 7.81
N MET A 107 -8.17 -19.07 6.57
CA MET A 107 -6.91 -18.41 6.18
C MET A 107 -7.19 -17.12 5.41
N PRO A 108 -6.44 -16.03 5.64
CA PRO A 108 -6.56 -14.81 4.84
C PRO A 108 -6.37 -15.10 3.36
N ALA A 109 -7.19 -14.48 2.51
CA ALA A 109 -7.12 -14.62 1.06
C ALA A 109 -5.72 -14.31 0.48
N LEU A 110 -4.96 -13.40 1.11
CA LEU A 110 -3.58 -13.13 0.73
C LEU A 110 -2.69 -14.37 0.90
N THR A 111 -2.80 -15.04 2.05
CA THR A 111 -2.04 -16.26 2.34
C THR A 111 -2.45 -17.38 1.38
N VAL A 112 -3.74 -17.49 1.08
CA VAL A 112 -4.24 -18.45 0.09
C VAL A 112 -3.65 -18.18 -1.30
N LEU A 113 -3.57 -16.91 -1.73
CA LEU A 113 -2.91 -16.53 -2.98
C LEU A 113 -1.43 -16.91 -2.99
N GLU A 114 -0.71 -16.69 -1.89
CA GLU A 114 0.72 -17.03 -1.79
C GLU A 114 0.93 -18.55 -1.86
N ILE A 115 0.10 -19.34 -1.19
CA ILE A 115 0.11 -20.81 -1.30
C ILE A 115 -0.17 -21.28 -2.74
N MET A 116 -1.08 -20.62 -3.46
CA MET A 116 -1.32 -20.94 -4.88
C MET A 116 -0.06 -20.67 -5.73
N MET A 117 0.67 -19.59 -5.44
CA MET A 117 1.89 -19.23 -6.20
C MET A 117 3.07 -20.13 -5.90
N GLU A 118 3.17 -20.63 -4.66
CA GLU A 118 4.21 -21.58 -4.25
C GLU A 118 4.05 -22.95 -4.91
N GLN A 119 2.82 -23.35 -5.28
CA GLN A 119 2.55 -24.61 -5.97
C GLN A 119 2.82 -24.55 -7.48
N TYR A 120 3.01 -23.35 -8.03
CA TYR A 120 3.33 -23.21 -9.44
C TYR A 120 4.81 -23.53 -9.67
N GLU A 121 5.07 -24.59 -10.44
CA GLU A 121 6.38 -24.90 -11.00
C GLU A 121 6.27 -24.84 -12.53
N ASP A 122 7.01 -23.94 -13.17
CA ASP A 122 7.19 -24.02 -14.63
C ASP A 122 8.41 -24.87 -15.00
N ASP A 123 8.53 -25.18 -16.29
CA ASP A 123 9.66 -25.94 -16.85
C ASP A 123 11.03 -25.30 -16.60
N THR A 124 11.06 -24.00 -16.27
CA THR A 124 12.28 -23.24 -15.99
C THR A 124 12.59 -23.11 -14.50
N GLY A 125 11.69 -23.57 -13.62
CA GLY A 125 11.76 -23.35 -12.17
C GLY A 125 11.57 -21.89 -11.75
N GLU A 126 10.94 -21.06 -12.59
CA GLU A 126 10.74 -19.65 -12.29
C GLU A 126 9.64 -19.46 -11.24
N ALA A 127 10.00 -18.84 -10.12
CA ALA A 127 9.04 -18.55 -9.07
C ALA A 127 7.97 -17.53 -9.52
N CYS A 128 6.73 -17.79 -9.12
CA CYS A 128 5.65 -16.82 -9.26
C CYS A 128 5.58 -15.84 -8.08
N ASP A 129 5.04 -14.65 -8.35
CA ASP A 129 4.74 -13.65 -7.32
C ASP A 129 3.44 -12.92 -7.72
N TRP A 130 3.02 -11.98 -6.87
CA TRP A 130 1.91 -11.07 -7.11
C TRP A 130 2.35 -9.63 -6.93
N GLN A 131 1.67 -8.69 -7.57
CA GLN A 131 1.96 -7.26 -7.40
C GLN A 131 0.72 -6.38 -7.51
N LEU A 132 0.71 -5.23 -6.82
CA LEU A 132 -0.35 -4.24 -6.95
C LEU A 132 -0.03 -3.26 -8.06
N ARG A 133 -0.93 -3.14 -9.03
CA ARG A 133 -0.73 -2.25 -10.17
C ARG A 133 -2.03 -1.74 -10.74
N THR A 134 -2.18 -0.41 -10.84
CA THR A 134 -3.29 0.23 -11.58
C THR A 134 -4.67 -0.27 -11.10
N GLY A 135 -4.85 -0.35 -9.78
CA GLY A 135 -6.12 -0.80 -9.19
C GLY A 135 -6.46 -2.27 -9.45
N ARG A 136 -5.47 -3.13 -9.67
CA ARG A 136 -5.64 -4.58 -9.73
C ARG A 136 -4.47 -5.29 -9.09
N VAL A 137 -4.66 -6.58 -8.85
CA VAL A 137 -3.61 -7.51 -8.43
C VAL A 137 -3.21 -8.30 -9.67
N GLU A 138 -1.96 -8.18 -10.08
CA GLU A 138 -1.40 -9.01 -11.15
C GLU A 138 -0.64 -10.17 -10.54
N VAL A 139 -0.77 -11.35 -11.15
CA VAL A 139 -0.21 -12.61 -10.69
C VAL A 139 0.50 -13.29 -11.86
N SER A 140 1.79 -13.63 -11.70
CA SER A 140 2.61 -14.24 -12.76
C SER A 140 4.00 -14.64 -12.27
N THR A 141 4.79 -15.27 -13.14
CA THR A 141 6.26 -15.34 -13.05
C THR A 141 6.92 -13.98 -12.85
N LYS A 142 8.04 -13.94 -12.13
CA LYS A 142 8.73 -12.70 -11.77
C LYS A 142 9.19 -11.89 -12.99
N ASP A 143 9.72 -12.53 -14.02
CA ASP A 143 10.15 -11.88 -15.26
C ASP A 143 8.98 -11.17 -15.96
N ARG A 144 7.84 -11.85 -16.00
CA ARG A 144 6.60 -11.30 -16.56
C ARG A 144 6.07 -10.11 -15.78
N LEU A 145 6.17 -10.15 -14.46
CA LEU A 145 5.85 -9.02 -13.59
C LEU A 145 6.87 -7.89 -13.68
N ALA A 146 8.13 -8.20 -14.02
CA ALA A 146 9.24 -7.25 -14.10
C ALA A 146 9.39 -6.52 -15.45
N ARG A 147 8.48 -6.77 -16.40
CA ARG A 147 8.43 -6.08 -17.71
C ARG A 147 8.67 -4.57 -17.59
N LYS A 148 9.30 -3.95 -18.60
CA LYS A 148 9.69 -2.52 -18.57
C LYS A 148 8.56 -1.55 -18.22
N SER A 149 7.32 -1.85 -18.62
CA SER A 149 6.15 -1.01 -18.29
C SER A 149 5.69 -1.17 -16.84
N ALA A 150 6.06 -2.26 -16.17
CA ALA A 150 5.82 -2.54 -14.75
C ALA A 150 6.75 -1.77 -13.82
N GLN A 151 7.99 -1.54 -14.26
CA GLN A 151 9.01 -0.85 -13.47
C GLN A 151 8.68 0.62 -13.24
N ARG A 152 8.90 1.10 -12.01
CA ARG A 152 8.73 2.51 -11.64
C ARG A 152 9.92 2.99 -10.81
N LEU A 153 10.21 4.28 -10.89
CA LEU A 153 11.21 4.93 -10.04
C LEU A 153 10.56 5.35 -8.72
N LYS A 154 11.08 4.90 -7.59
CA LYS A 154 10.68 5.31 -6.24
C LYS A 154 11.91 5.83 -5.49
N ARG A 155 11.70 6.93 -4.76
CA ARG A 155 12.69 7.53 -3.86
C ARG A 155 12.50 6.96 -2.45
N TYR A 156 13.57 6.52 -1.83
CA TYR A 156 13.62 6.06 -0.44
C TYR A 156 14.61 6.94 0.34
N PRO A 157 14.13 7.82 1.23
CA PRO A 157 15.04 8.60 2.08
C PRO A 157 15.74 7.68 3.07
N ILE A 158 17.08 7.77 3.12
CA ILE A 158 17.94 7.00 4.03
C ILE A 158 18.81 7.92 4.89
N GLN A 159 18.56 9.24 4.87
CA GLN A 159 19.35 10.23 5.59
C GLN A 159 19.51 9.87 7.07
N ASP A 160 18.43 9.46 7.71
CA ASP A 160 18.42 9.09 9.13
C ASP A 160 19.27 7.83 9.41
N LEU A 161 19.43 6.94 8.41
CA LEU A 161 20.23 5.71 8.51
C LEU A 161 21.73 5.96 8.30
N ILE A 162 22.09 6.95 7.49
CA ILE A 162 23.49 7.24 7.14
C ILE A 162 24.09 8.39 7.97
N THR A 163 23.28 9.11 8.74
CA THR A 163 23.76 10.21 9.58
C THR A 163 24.61 9.66 10.74
N ASN A 164 25.79 10.25 10.94
CA ASN A 164 26.60 10.01 12.13
C ASN A 164 26.03 10.84 13.28
N VAL A 165 25.64 10.18 14.39
CA VAL A 165 25.33 10.88 15.63
C VAL A 165 26.66 11.25 16.28
N PRO A 166 26.99 12.55 16.44
CA PRO A 166 28.25 12.95 17.03
C PRO A 166 28.38 12.35 18.43
N ASN A 167 29.52 11.74 18.71
CA ASN A 167 29.84 11.31 20.05
C ASN A 167 30.51 12.49 20.78
N PHE A 168 29.90 12.96 21.87
CA PHE A 168 30.37 14.12 22.64
C PHE A 168 31.25 13.68 23.83
N ASP A 169 32.19 12.77 23.59
CA ASP A 169 33.10 12.27 24.63
C ASP A 169 34.17 13.30 25.03
N ASN A 170 34.36 14.35 24.21
CA ASN A 170 35.23 15.48 24.49
C ASN A 170 34.42 16.72 24.92
N GLY A 171 33.51 16.56 25.87
CA GLY A 171 32.82 17.70 26.48
C GLY A 171 33.81 18.64 27.19
N PRO A 172 33.57 19.96 27.20
CA PRO A 172 34.42 20.89 27.93
C PRO A 172 34.46 20.51 29.42
N ARG A 173 35.66 20.23 29.93
CA ARG A 173 35.86 20.00 31.37
C ARG A 173 35.89 21.35 32.07
N LEU A 174 34.87 21.63 32.85
CA LEU A 174 34.79 22.80 33.70
C LEU A 174 35.73 22.58 34.89
N ASP A 175 36.96 23.08 34.79
CA ASP A 175 37.92 23.07 35.88
C ASP A 175 37.57 24.17 36.89
N LEU A 176 36.87 23.77 37.96
CA LEU A 176 36.49 24.66 39.06
C LEU A 176 37.71 25.19 39.82
N GLY A 177 38.89 24.58 39.68
CA GLY A 177 40.13 25.05 40.30
C GLY A 177 40.70 26.30 39.63
N THR A 178 40.67 26.36 38.29
CA THR A 178 41.08 27.54 37.53
C THR A 178 40.03 28.66 37.55
N ALA A 179 38.74 28.32 37.53
CA ALA A 179 37.66 29.32 37.65
C ALA A 179 37.57 29.96 39.05
N LEU A 180 37.87 29.21 40.12
CA LEU A 180 37.86 29.75 41.49
C LEU A 180 39.17 30.47 41.86
N GLY A 181 40.31 30.08 41.27
CA GLY A 181 41.60 30.77 41.44
C GLY A 181 41.68 32.15 40.76
N GLN A 182 40.84 32.42 39.77
CA GLN A 182 40.78 33.70 39.06
C GLN A 182 39.86 34.74 39.74
N GLY A 183 39.08 34.34 40.75
CA GLY A 183 38.23 35.24 41.54
C GLY A 183 39.00 36.12 42.53
N SER A 184 40.30 35.90 42.73
CA SER A 184 41.09 36.56 43.77
C SER A 184 42.34 37.31 43.28
N GLN A 185 42.54 37.52 41.97
CA GLN A 185 43.69 38.30 41.51
C GLN A 185 43.38 39.27 40.36
N GLN A 186 43.53 40.54 40.74
CA GLN A 186 43.46 41.76 39.97
C GLN A 186 44.36 41.76 38.72
N GLY A 187 43.77 42.13 37.57
CA GLY A 187 44.45 42.96 36.57
C GLY A 187 44.92 42.28 35.27
N GLY A 188 44.22 42.60 34.17
CA GLY A 188 44.81 42.91 32.85
C GLY A 188 45.36 41.75 32.01
N GLY A 189 44.70 41.43 30.89
CA GLY A 189 45.31 40.59 29.86
C GLY A 189 44.31 40.08 28.83
N ASN A 190 44.12 40.85 27.77
CA ASN A 190 43.30 40.54 26.61
C ASN A 190 43.84 39.31 25.86
N GLY A 191 43.26 38.14 26.13
CA GLY A 191 43.52 36.91 25.40
C GLY A 191 42.27 36.05 25.45
N SER A 192 41.39 36.24 24.46
CA SER A 192 40.22 35.40 24.22
C SER A 192 40.69 33.97 23.87
N GLN A 193 41.09 33.22 24.89
CA GLN A 193 41.39 31.80 24.78
C GLN A 193 40.04 31.11 24.62
N SER A 194 39.75 30.73 23.38
CA SER A 194 38.48 30.13 22.99
C SER A 194 38.25 28.88 23.86
N LEU A 195 37.28 28.95 24.77
CA LEU A 195 36.84 27.86 25.66
C LEU A 195 36.22 26.66 24.90
N PHE A 196 36.21 26.72 23.57
CA PHE A 196 35.74 25.68 22.66
C PHE A 196 36.89 25.33 21.70
N GLN A 197 37.89 24.59 22.20
CA GLN A 197 38.92 24.00 21.36
C GLN A 197 38.68 22.49 21.26
N GLY A 198 38.32 22.03 20.07
CA GLY A 198 38.44 20.61 19.68
C GLY A 198 37.14 19.83 19.56
N GLY A 199 36.39 20.08 18.49
CA GLY A 199 35.57 19.03 17.88
C GLY A 199 36.33 18.49 16.68
N SER A 200 37.18 17.48 16.88
CA SER A 200 37.79 16.74 15.77
C SER A 200 36.72 15.86 15.13
N GLU A 201 36.57 15.93 13.80
CA GLU A 201 35.93 14.86 13.03
C GLU A 201 36.70 13.56 13.34
N ASP A 202 36.01 12.58 13.91
CA ASP A 202 36.58 11.27 14.22
C ASP A 202 36.87 10.54 12.89
N PRO A 203 38.15 10.36 12.51
CA PRO A 203 38.52 9.82 11.20
C PRO A 203 38.12 8.36 11.01
N ASP A 204 37.66 7.68 12.05
CA ASP A 204 37.24 6.28 12.01
C ASP A 204 35.75 6.09 11.65
N LEU A 205 34.97 7.17 11.48
CA LEU A 205 33.56 7.07 11.12
C LEU A 205 33.36 6.94 9.60
N PRO A 206 32.62 5.91 9.13
CA PRO A 206 32.27 5.80 7.71
C PRO A 206 31.52 7.04 7.22
N SER A 207 31.87 7.47 6.02
CA SER A 207 31.18 8.53 5.30
C SER A 207 29.74 8.13 4.99
N ALA A 208 28.88 9.13 4.76
CA ALA A 208 27.48 8.89 4.37
C ALA A 208 27.37 8.07 3.06
N ALA A 209 28.34 8.22 2.16
CA ALA A 209 28.39 7.47 0.90
C ALA A 209 28.74 5.98 1.13
N GLU A 210 29.70 5.69 2.02
CA GLU A 210 30.07 4.30 2.36
C GLU A 210 28.92 3.57 3.04
N LYS A 211 28.24 4.22 3.99
CA LYS A 211 27.04 3.65 4.62
C LYS A 211 25.90 3.45 3.62
N ALA A 212 25.71 4.38 2.69
CA ALA A 212 24.71 4.23 1.64
C ALA A 212 25.03 3.02 0.75
N GLU A 213 26.29 2.78 0.41
CA GLU A 213 26.70 1.62 -0.38
C GLU A 213 26.50 0.30 0.40
N GLN A 214 26.82 0.26 1.70
CA GLN A 214 26.51 -0.90 2.56
C GLN A 214 25.01 -1.21 2.58
N ILE A 215 24.15 -0.19 2.66
CA ILE A 215 22.69 -0.37 2.58
C ILE A 215 22.29 -0.92 1.21
N ILE A 216 22.90 -0.42 0.13
CA ILE A 216 22.63 -0.92 -1.22
C ILE A 216 23.02 -2.39 -1.35
N GLU A 217 24.19 -2.79 -0.84
CA GLU A 217 24.64 -4.19 -0.83
C GLU A 217 23.65 -5.09 -0.11
N LEU A 218 23.23 -4.71 1.11
CA LEU A 218 22.23 -5.45 1.87
C LEU A 218 20.89 -5.58 1.12
N ILE A 219 20.41 -4.51 0.48
CA ILE A 219 19.17 -4.56 -0.31
C ILE A 219 19.33 -5.51 -1.52
N VAL A 220 20.46 -5.43 -2.22
CA VAL A 220 20.72 -6.24 -3.41
C VAL A 220 20.87 -7.72 -3.07
N GLU A 221 21.48 -8.05 -1.92
CA GLU A 221 21.66 -9.43 -1.47
C GLU A 221 20.36 -10.05 -0.95
N LEU A 222 19.59 -9.31 -0.16
CA LEU A 222 18.41 -9.85 0.54
C LEU A 222 17.13 -9.81 -0.29
N VAL A 223 17.04 -8.96 -1.30
CA VAL A 223 15.83 -8.77 -2.10
C VAL A 223 16.10 -9.14 -3.55
N GLU A 224 15.68 -10.33 -3.98
CA GLU A 224 15.68 -10.70 -5.41
C GLU A 224 17.06 -10.50 -6.06
N ALA A 225 18.07 -11.19 -5.52
CA ALA A 225 19.47 -10.98 -5.89
C ALA A 225 19.70 -11.07 -7.40
N GLU A 226 19.11 -12.06 -8.09
CA GLU A 226 19.23 -12.22 -9.54
C GLU A 226 18.59 -11.08 -10.35
N GLY A 227 17.66 -10.32 -9.77
CA GLY A 227 16.88 -9.30 -10.48
C GLY A 227 17.59 -7.97 -10.71
N TRP A 228 18.68 -7.69 -9.98
CA TRP A 228 19.35 -6.40 -10.00
C TRP A 228 20.33 -6.25 -11.17
N ALA A 229 20.35 -5.08 -11.81
CA ALA A 229 21.30 -4.73 -12.86
C ALA A 229 22.77 -4.86 -12.43
N ARG A 230 23.06 -4.74 -11.13
CA ARG A 230 24.40 -4.94 -10.56
C ARG A 230 24.84 -6.42 -10.61
N ASN A 231 23.88 -7.34 -10.55
CA ASN A 231 24.10 -8.79 -10.61
C ASN A 231 23.84 -9.36 -12.02
N GLY A 232 23.74 -8.50 -13.05
CA GLY A 232 23.43 -8.90 -14.43
C GLY A 232 21.94 -9.06 -14.74
N GLY A 233 21.05 -8.81 -13.77
CA GLY A 233 19.61 -8.83 -13.94
C GLY A 233 19.07 -7.63 -14.74
N SER A 234 17.78 -7.66 -15.08
CA SER A 234 17.12 -6.61 -15.87
C SER A 234 15.90 -5.96 -15.21
N TRP A 235 15.54 -6.44 -14.01
CA TRP A 235 14.28 -6.09 -13.34
C TRP A 235 14.41 -4.82 -12.51
N ALA A 236 15.57 -4.61 -11.87
CA ALA A 236 15.75 -3.54 -10.90
C ALA A 236 17.10 -2.82 -11.03
N SER A 237 17.11 -1.53 -10.66
CA SER A 237 18.34 -0.74 -10.52
C SER A 237 18.25 0.20 -9.33
N ILE A 238 19.38 0.44 -8.67
CA ILE A 238 19.49 1.21 -7.43
C ILE A 238 20.70 2.15 -7.50
N ARG A 239 20.52 3.39 -7.06
CA ARG A 239 21.58 4.41 -6.95
C ARG A 239 21.36 5.30 -5.73
N TYR A 240 22.45 5.71 -5.10
CA TYR A 240 22.43 6.73 -4.06
C TYR A 240 22.50 8.14 -4.67
N HIS A 241 21.73 9.08 -4.11
CA HIS A 241 21.76 10.50 -4.45
C HIS A 241 21.29 11.34 -3.25
N GLU A 242 22.17 12.15 -2.68
CA GLU A 242 21.86 13.16 -1.65
C GLU A 242 20.92 12.63 -0.54
N GLY A 243 21.34 11.63 0.22
CA GLY A 243 20.53 11.06 1.32
C GLY A 243 19.35 10.19 0.87
N ASN A 244 19.22 9.90 -0.42
CA ASN A 244 18.12 9.09 -0.97
C ASN A 244 18.63 7.93 -1.82
N LEU A 245 17.92 6.81 -1.77
CA LEU A 245 18.03 5.74 -2.75
C LEU A 245 16.99 5.95 -3.84
N LEU A 246 17.46 5.96 -5.09
CA LEU A 246 16.64 5.99 -6.29
C LEU A 246 16.56 4.56 -6.83
N ILE A 247 15.42 3.90 -6.61
CA ILE A 247 15.19 2.52 -7.01
C ILE A 247 14.20 2.50 -8.17
N LYS A 248 14.60 1.96 -9.32
CA LYS A 248 13.70 1.63 -10.42
C LYS A 248 13.46 0.14 -10.45
N ALA A 249 12.24 -0.31 -10.13
CA ALA A 249 11.91 -1.73 -10.00
C ALA A 249 10.39 -1.99 -10.18
N PRO A 250 9.94 -3.24 -10.37
CA PRO A 250 8.52 -3.61 -10.30
C PRO A 250 7.97 -3.50 -8.87
N ASP A 251 6.65 -3.66 -8.71
CA ASP A 251 5.99 -3.40 -7.43
C ASP A 251 6.32 -4.46 -6.36
N PHE A 252 6.47 -5.74 -6.73
CA PHE A 252 6.87 -6.78 -5.77
C PHE A 252 8.24 -6.53 -5.14
N VAL A 253 9.21 -5.99 -5.90
CA VAL A 253 10.52 -5.56 -5.36
C VAL A 253 10.32 -4.38 -4.40
N HIS A 254 9.53 -3.38 -4.79
CA HIS A 254 9.26 -2.24 -3.91
C HIS A 254 8.54 -2.64 -2.61
N ARG A 255 7.64 -3.63 -2.67
CA ARG A 255 6.94 -4.23 -1.53
C ARG A 255 7.94 -4.85 -0.55
N ARG A 256 8.94 -5.59 -1.05
CA ARG A 256 9.99 -6.20 -0.21
C ARG A 256 10.96 -5.18 0.38
N VAL A 257 11.32 -4.13 -0.37
CA VAL A 257 12.25 -3.09 0.10
C VAL A 257 11.66 -2.20 1.20
N GLY A 258 10.39 -1.80 1.09
CA GLY A 258 9.82 -0.87 2.08
C GLY A 258 8.30 -0.87 2.16
N GLY A 259 7.66 -1.96 1.75
CA GLY A 259 6.22 -2.12 1.82
C GLY A 259 5.42 -1.10 0.99
N TYR A 260 4.13 -1.03 1.34
CA TYR A 260 3.20 -0.08 0.74
C TYR A 260 3.15 1.22 1.54
N PRO A 261 3.05 2.40 0.88
CA PRO A 261 2.97 3.69 1.55
C PRO A 261 1.59 4.00 2.15
N PHE A 262 0.69 3.01 2.15
CA PHE A 262 -0.68 3.14 2.63
C PHE A 262 -0.99 1.98 3.58
N ARG A 263 -1.91 2.24 4.50
CA ARG A 263 -2.48 1.18 5.34
C ARG A 263 -3.54 0.42 4.53
N PRO A 264 -3.60 -0.92 4.61
CA PRO A 264 -4.70 -1.68 4.04
C PRO A 264 -6.04 -1.19 4.61
N ALA A 265 -7.02 -0.97 3.74
CA ALA A 265 -8.32 -0.51 4.16
C ALA A 265 -9.08 -1.67 4.82
N ARG A 266 -9.63 -1.43 6.01
CA ARG A 266 -10.65 -2.32 6.58
C ARG A 266 -11.97 -2.00 5.90
N THR A 267 -12.12 -2.44 4.66
CA THR A 267 -13.42 -2.44 4.03
C THR A 267 -14.26 -3.43 4.83
N ALA A 268 -15.39 -2.99 5.39
CA ALA A 268 -16.40 -3.95 5.82
C ALA A 268 -16.59 -4.88 4.63
N GLY A 269 -16.36 -6.19 4.82
CA GLY A 269 -16.44 -7.17 3.71
C GLY A 269 -17.74 -7.00 2.93
N PRO A 270 -17.87 -7.56 1.72
CA PRO A 270 -19.15 -7.56 1.02
C PRO A 270 -20.16 -8.00 2.07
N ALA A 271 -21.07 -7.08 2.42
CA ALA A 271 -21.92 -7.24 3.59
C ALA A 271 -22.39 -8.68 3.55
N SER A 272 -22.16 -9.46 4.63
CA SER A 272 -22.96 -10.66 4.87
C SER A 272 -24.34 -10.25 4.39
N ILE A 273 -24.89 -10.93 3.37
CA ILE A 273 -26.20 -10.59 2.84
C ILE A 273 -27.14 -10.78 4.02
N LYS A 274 -27.26 -9.76 4.85
CA LYS A 274 -28.25 -9.63 5.87
C LYS A 274 -29.47 -9.53 5.01
N LYS A 275 -30.23 -10.62 4.99
CA LYS A 275 -31.61 -10.64 4.53
C LYS A 275 -32.16 -9.28 4.92
N SER A 276 -32.38 -8.43 3.92
CA SER A 276 -33.07 -7.18 4.20
C SER A 276 -34.46 -7.67 4.56
N ASP A 277 -34.77 -7.58 5.85
CA ASP A 277 -36.09 -7.88 6.37
C ASP A 277 -37.02 -6.77 5.87
N GLY A 278 -37.31 -6.76 4.56
CA GLY A 278 -38.39 -6.08 3.86
C GLY A 278 -38.67 -4.60 4.14
N GLN A 279 -37.85 -3.90 4.93
CA GLN A 279 -38.23 -2.62 5.51
C GLN A 279 -37.02 -1.66 5.56
N GLY A 280 -36.48 -1.37 4.37
CA GLY A 280 -35.65 -0.19 4.10
C GLY A 280 -36.47 0.91 3.39
N PRO A 281 -36.04 2.18 3.47
CA PRO A 281 -36.85 3.33 3.12
C PRO A 281 -37.19 3.34 1.62
N ARG A 282 -38.45 3.68 1.34
CA ARG A 282 -39.10 3.72 0.03
C ARG A 282 -38.20 4.35 -1.05
N GLY A 283 -37.79 3.57 -2.06
CA GLY A 283 -37.14 4.16 -3.23
C GLY A 283 -36.37 3.23 -4.16
N ALA A 284 -36.90 2.06 -4.53
CA ALA A 284 -36.59 1.40 -5.82
C ALA A 284 -37.52 0.20 -6.00
N ARG A 285 -38.51 0.31 -6.89
CA ARG A 285 -39.22 -0.86 -7.41
C ARG A 285 -38.34 -1.48 -8.47
N TYR A 286 -37.81 -2.67 -8.21
CA TYR A 286 -37.31 -3.56 -9.26
C TYR A 286 -38.48 -4.41 -9.73
N THR A 287 -38.97 -4.11 -10.93
CA THR A 287 -39.84 -5.01 -11.69
C THR A 287 -38.96 -6.06 -12.37
N GLU A 288 -39.15 -7.31 -11.96
CA GLU A 288 -39.16 -8.55 -12.75
C GLU A 288 -38.24 -8.61 -13.98
N GLY A 289 -37.25 -9.52 -13.96
CA GLY A 289 -36.57 -9.97 -15.18
C GLY A 289 -35.14 -10.46 -14.99
N ARG A 290 -35.00 -11.70 -14.51
CA ARG A 290 -33.95 -12.69 -14.85
C ARG A 290 -32.60 -12.16 -15.35
N THR A 291 -31.55 -12.32 -14.53
CA THR A 291 -30.16 -12.24 -15.00
C THR A 291 -29.65 -13.66 -15.21
N GLU A 292 -29.66 -14.14 -16.45
CA GLU A 292 -28.92 -15.33 -16.85
C GLU A 292 -27.43 -14.99 -16.89
N ILE A 293 -26.60 -15.80 -16.24
CA ILE A 293 -25.14 -15.75 -16.34
C ILE A 293 -24.76 -16.52 -17.61
N PRO A 294 -24.18 -15.88 -18.65
CA PRO A 294 -23.72 -16.61 -19.82
C PRO A 294 -22.44 -17.39 -19.47
N GLY A 295 -22.51 -18.72 -19.50
CA GLY A 295 -21.34 -19.61 -19.50
C GLY A 295 -21.11 -20.48 -18.26
N SER A 296 -21.89 -20.36 -17.19
CA SER A 296 -21.78 -21.28 -16.05
C SER A 296 -22.66 -22.50 -16.27
N GLY A 297 -22.03 -23.64 -16.57
CA GLY A 297 -22.66 -24.96 -16.45
C GLY A 297 -23.35 -25.10 -15.09
N THR A 298 -24.52 -25.74 -15.10
CA THR A 298 -25.40 -25.92 -13.95
C THR A 298 -24.75 -26.81 -12.90
N TRP A 299 -24.23 -26.21 -11.82
CA TRP A 299 -23.98 -26.93 -10.57
C TRP A 299 -25.14 -26.65 -9.62
N GLU A 300 -25.96 -27.68 -9.38
CA GLU A 300 -27.08 -27.62 -8.45
C GLU A 300 -26.54 -27.78 -7.02
N ALA A 301 -26.35 -26.67 -6.30
CA ALA A 301 -25.99 -26.71 -4.89
C ALA A 301 -27.19 -27.20 -4.06
N LYS A 302 -27.17 -28.49 -3.69
CA LYS A 302 -28.19 -29.08 -2.82
C LYS A 302 -27.97 -28.60 -1.38
N LEU A 303 -28.72 -27.59 -0.95
CA LEU A 303 -28.75 -27.14 0.44
C LEU A 303 -29.24 -28.28 1.37
N PRO A 304 -28.61 -28.51 2.53
CA PRO A 304 -29.10 -29.49 3.49
C PRO A 304 -30.46 -29.04 4.06
N GLN A 305 -31.48 -29.89 3.87
CA GLN A 305 -32.83 -29.68 4.41
C GLN A 305 -32.78 -29.75 5.94
N ARG A 306 -33.03 -28.62 6.60
CA ARG A 306 -33.16 -28.56 8.07
C ARG A 306 -34.52 -29.14 8.47
N ASN A 307 -34.50 -30.32 9.09
CA ASN A 307 -35.69 -31.00 9.59
C ASN A 307 -36.33 -30.23 10.78
N PRO A 308 -37.59 -29.77 10.73
CA PRO A 308 -38.16 -28.86 11.73
C PRO A 308 -38.66 -29.54 13.02
N ALA A 309 -38.27 -30.79 13.30
CA ALA A 309 -38.90 -31.59 14.36
C ALA A 309 -38.26 -31.48 15.77
N ASN A 310 -37.31 -30.57 16.03
CA ASN A 310 -36.70 -30.48 17.36
C ASN A 310 -36.48 -29.04 17.83
N ILE A 311 -37.57 -28.36 18.19
CA ILE A 311 -37.52 -27.14 18.99
C ILE A 311 -38.48 -27.35 20.17
N LYS A 312 -37.92 -27.70 21.33
CA LYS A 312 -38.63 -27.69 22.61
C LYS A 312 -38.66 -26.24 23.12
N PRO A 313 -39.83 -25.65 23.46
CA PRO A 313 -39.89 -24.28 23.95
C PRO A 313 -39.33 -24.16 25.38
N PRO A 314 -38.80 -22.97 25.77
CA PRO A 314 -38.13 -22.78 27.06
C PRO A 314 -39.13 -22.74 28.22
N SER A 315 -38.85 -23.50 29.29
CA SER A 315 -39.60 -23.44 30.54
C SER A 315 -39.22 -22.18 31.32
N SER A 316 -40.18 -21.28 31.51
CA SER A 316 -40.10 -20.15 32.45
C SER A 316 -40.56 -20.60 33.84
N SER A 317 -39.67 -20.53 34.83
CA SER A 317 -40.02 -20.57 36.25
C SER A 317 -39.04 -19.69 37.05
N VAL A 318 -39.46 -18.47 37.34
CA VAL A 318 -38.80 -17.58 38.29
C VAL A 318 -39.47 -17.80 39.66
N PRO A 319 -38.75 -18.22 40.72
CA PRO A 319 -39.33 -18.33 42.05
C PRO A 319 -39.44 -16.95 42.73
N PRO A 320 -40.46 -16.71 43.57
CA PRO A 320 -40.66 -15.43 44.24
C PRO A 320 -39.64 -15.21 45.37
N LYS A 321 -39.20 -13.95 45.49
CA LYS A 321 -38.24 -13.44 46.48
C LYS A 321 -38.92 -13.37 47.87
N PRO A 322 -38.29 -13.85 48.96
CA PRO A 322 -38.90 -13.79 50.29
C PRO A 322 -38.80 -12.36 50.87
N SER A 323 -39.90 -11.90 51.45
CA SER A 323 -39.99 -10.75 52.36
C SER A 323 -39.38 -11.13 53.71
N GLY A 324 -38.41 -10.35 54.17
CA GLY A 324 -37.91 -10.41 55.55
C GLY A 324 -38.44 -9.25 56.37
N ASP A 325 -38.73 -9.55 57.64
CA ASP A 325 -38.96 -8.61 58.75
C ASP A 325 -37.76 -7.68 59.00
#